data_AF-S4PUF5-F1
#
_entry.id   AF-S4PUF5-F1
#
_cell.length_a   1.000
_cell.length_b   1.000
_cell.length_c   1.000
_cell.angle_alpha   90.00
_cell.angle_beta   90.00
_cell.angle_gamma   90.00
#
_symmetry.space_group_name_H-M   'P 1'
#
loop_
_entity.id
_entity.type
_entity.pdbx_description
1 polymer ?
#
loop_
_entity_poly.entity_id
_entity_poly.type
_entity_poly.pdbx_seq_one_letter_code
_entity_poly.pdbx_strand_id
1 'polypeptide(L)'
;MDWMWRGDFLPATRSEYQRIQQQLETEKFPPLYPGGPPRAFHTLPKEDQAAYEKKRLADYCKVAYKKTKVTRTEVRTTTICQKENSFYVDTVRAFRDRR
;
A
#
# COMPACT_ATOMS: atom_id res chain seq x y z
N MET A 1 24.59 -3.69 7.45
CA MET A 1 24.63 -3.58 5.98
C MET A 1 23.60 -2.53 5.59
N ASP A 2 23.99 -1.56 4.77
CA ASP A 2 23.08 -0.49 4.36
C ASP A 2 22.37 -0.86 3.06
N TRP A 3 21.09 -0.52 2.98
CA TRP A 3 20.26 -0.70 1.79
C TRP A 3 19.39 0.53 1.58
N MET A 4 18.99 0.77 0.33
CA MET A 4 18.16 1.92 -0.03
C MET A 4 16.69 1.50 -0.07
N TRP A 5 15.89 2.04 0.84
CA TRP A 5 14.44 1.98 0.77
C TRP A 5 13.92 3.06 -0.19
N ARG A 6 12.96 2.71 -1.04
CA ARG A 6 12.23 3.64 -1.90
C ARG A 6 10.74 3.43 -1.72
N GLY A 7 10.02 4.44 -1.25
CA GLY A 7 8.57 4.43 -1.13
C GLY A 7 7.92 5.44 -2.06
N ASP A 8 6.93 4.99 -2.82
CA ASP A 8 5.98 5.85 -3.54
C ASP A 8 4.68 5.91 -2.72
N PHE A 9 4.29 7.09 -2.25
CA PHE A 9 3.08 7.28 -1.44
C PHE A 9 2.28 8.51 -1.89
N LEU A 10 1.00 8.56 -1.51
CA LEU A 10 0.13 9.70 -1.78
C LEU A 10 0.54 10.88 -0.88
N PRO A 11 0.58 12.13 -1.37
CA PRO A 11 0.99 13.29 -0.58
C PRO A 11 0.03 13.64 0.57
N ALA A 12 -1.17 13.05 0.59
CA ALA A 12 -2.18 13.36 1.59
C ALA A 12 -1.73 13.02 3.02
N THR A 13 -2.08 13.91 3.94
CA THR A 13 -1.88 13.78 5.38
C THR A 13 -2.90 12.84 6.00
N ARG A 14 -2.62 12.39 7.23
CA ARG A 14 -3.54 11.50 7.98
C ARG A 14 -4.92 12.12 8.19
N SER A 15 -5.01 13.42 8.44
CA SER A 15 -6.29 14.13 8.65
C SER A 15 -7.13 14.19 7.36
N GLU A 16 -6.49 14.41 6.21
CA GLU A 16 -7.14 14.38 4.90
C GLU A 16 -7.67 12.98 4.56
N TYR A 17 -6.87 11.94 4.87
CA TYR A 17 -7.32 10.55 4.73
C TYR A 17 -8.56 10.27 5.60
N GLN A 18 -8.55 10.64 6.88
CA GLN A 18 -9.69 10.46 7.78
C GLN A 18 -10.95 11.20 7.31
N ARG A 19 -10.79 12.41 6.75
CA ARG A 19 -11.92 13.15 6.16
C ARG A 19 -12.52 12.41 4.96
N ILE A 20 -11.69 11.88 4.07
CA ILE A 20 -12.14 11.09 2.92
C ILE A 20 -12.83 9.81 3.37
N GLN A 21 -12.31 9.17 4.42
CA GLN A 21 -12.93 7.98 5.01
C GLN A 21 -14.36 8.28 5.51
N GLN A 22 -14.55 9.35 6.29
CA GLN A 22 -15.88 9.79 6.76
C GLN A 22 -16.83 10.10 5.60
N GLN A 23 -16.32 10.68 4.50
CA GLN A 23 -17.11 10.93 3.31
C GLN A 23 -17.57 9.61 2.66
N LEU A 24 -16.68 8.63 2.51
CA LEU A 24 -17.01 7.32 1.94
C LEU A 24 -18.01 6.55 2.81
N GLU A 25 -17.93 6.68 4.14
CA GLU A 25 -18.90 6.06 5.07
C GLU A 25 -20.33 6.58 4.88
N THR A 26 -20.47 7.84 4.43
CA THR A 26 -21.78 8.46 4.16
C THR A 26 -22.31 8.13 2.76
N GLU A 27 -21.43 7.73 1.83
CA GLU A 27 -21.80 7.40 0.46
C GLU A 27 -22.47 6.01 0.35
N LYS A 28 -23.39 5.87 -0.61
CA LYS A 28 -24.07 4.59 -0.92
C LYS A 28 -23.42 3.94 -2.13
N PHE A 29 -23.07 2.67 -1.99
CA PHE A 29 -22.38 1.89 -3.02
C PHE A 29 -23.35 0.99 -3.80
N PRO A 30 -23.02 0.66 -5.05
CA PRO A 30 -23.83 -0.24 -5.86
C PRO A 30 -24.08 -1.60 -5.18
N PRO A 31 -25.26 -2.19 -5.41
CA PRO A 31 -25.57 -3.53 -4.92
C PRO A 31 -24.66 -4.57 -5.56
N LEU A 32 -24.42 -5.69 -4.85
CA LEU A 32 -23.64 -6.81 -5.37
C LEU A 32 -24.35 -7.54 -6.51
N TYR A 33 -25.68 -7.54 -6.47
CA TYR A 33 -26.53 -8.19 -7.46
C TYR A 33 -27.46 -7.15 -8.11
N PRO A 34 -27.78 -7.29 -9.42
CA PRO A 34 -28.75 -6.42 -10.08
C PRO A 34 -30.09 -6.40 -9.33
N GLY A 35 -30.57 -5.22 -8.97
CA GLY A 35 -31.83 -5.03 -8.23
C GLY A 35 -31.74 -5.10 -6.70
N GLY A 36 -30.55 -5.32 -6.12
CA GLY A 36 -30.36 -5.32 -4.67
C GLY A 36 -30.37 -3.92 -4.03
N PRO A 37 -30.44 -3.83 -2.68
CA PRO A 37 -30.34 -2.56 -1.97
C PRO A 37 -28.92 -1.97 -2.04
N PRO A 38 -28.79 -0.63 -2.00
CA PRO A 38 -27.48 0.02 -1.92
C PRO A 38 -26.73 -0.42 -0.66
N ARG A 39 -25.41 -0.59 -0.79
CA ARG A 39 -24.54 -1.07 0.30
C ARG A 39 -23.83 0.10 0.98
N ALA A 40 -23.62 -0.03 2.29
CA ALA A 40 -22.77 0.88 3.04
C ALA A 40 -21.28 0.52 2.82
N PHE A 41 -20.39 1.49 3.04
CA PHE A 41 -18.95 1.29 2.84
C PHE A 41 -18.40 0.08 3.62
N HIS A 42 -18.80 -0.07 4.89
CA HIS A 42 -18.31 -1.14 5.77
C HIS A 42 -18.73 -2.56 5.37
N THR A 43 -19.78 -2.70 4.55
CA THR A 43 -20.25 -4.02 4.10
C THR A 43 -19.57 -4.48 2.82
N LEU A 44 -18.73 -3.63 2.21
CA LEU A 44 -17.91 -4.00 1.05
C LEU A 44 -16.75 -4.92 1.48
N PRO A 45 -16.24 -5.77 0.58
CA PRO A 45 -14.98 -6.47 0.75
C PRO A 45 -13.82 -5.50 1.04
N LYS A 46 -12.83 -5.91 1.83
CA LYS A 46 -11.66 -5.07 2.17
C LYS A 46 -10.89 -4.59 0.94
N GLU A 47 -10.84 -5.42 -0.10
CA GLU A 47 -10.19 -5.06 -1.38
C GLU A 47 -10.93 -3.92 -2.09
N ASP A 48 -12.26 -4.00 -2.14
CA ASP A 48 -13.10 -2.95 -2.72
C ASP A 48 -13.03 -1.66 -1.91
N GLN A 49 -13.10 -1.75 -0.58
CA GLN A 49 -12.93 -0.61 0.33
C GLN A 49 -11.60 0.11 0.04
N ALA A 50 -10.50 -0.64 0.00
CA ALA A 50 -9.18 -0.11 -0.30
C ALA A 50 -9.09 0.51 -1.71
N ALA A 51 -9.77 -0.08 -2.69
CA ALA A 51 -9.82 0.47 -4.05
C ALA A 51 -10.55 1.81 -4.11
N TYR A 52 -11.71 1.93 -3.46
CA TYR A 52 -12.47 3.18 -3.38
C TYR A 52 -11.70 4.27 -2.61
N GLU A 53 -11.13 3.92 -1.45
CA GLU A 53 -10.27 4.83 -0.67
C GLU A 53 -9.10 5.35 -1.49
N LYS A 54 -8.34 4.44 -2.10
CA LYS A 54 -7.17 4.79 -2.92
C LYS A 54 -7.57 5.67 -4.10
N LYS A 55 -8.68 5.38 -4.78
CA LYS A 55 -9.18 6.19 -5.90
C LYS A 55 -9.53 7.60 -5.44
N ARG A 56 -10.33 7.73 -4.37
CA ARG A 56 -10.79 9.02 -3.85
C ARG A 56 -9.61 9.87 -3.37
N LEU A 57 -8.67 9.25 -2.66
CA LEU A 57 -7.46 9.91 -2.17
C LEU A 57 -6.54 10.34 -3.33
N ALA A 58 -6.38 9.52 -4.37
CA ALA A 58 -5.59 9.87 -5.55
C ALA A 58 -6.19 11.07 -6.30
N ASP A 59 -7.51 11.10 -6.50
CA ASP A 59 -8.18 12.21 -7.17
C ASP A 59 -8.12 13.50 -6.35
N TYR A 60 -8.26 13.40 -5.03
CA TYR A 60 -8.01 14.53 -4.12
C TYR A 60 -6.58 15.04 -4.25
N CYS A 61 -5.57 14.17 -4.25
CA CYS A 61 -4.17 14.55 -4.35
C CYS A 61 -3.85 15.25 -5.69
N LYS A 62 -4.46 14.82 -6.79
CA LYS A 62 -4.32 15.49 -8.10
C LYS A 62 -4.83 16.93 -8.05
N VAL A 63 -5.91 17.20 -7.34
CA VAL A 63 -6.50 18.55 -7.26
C VAL A 63 -5.74 19.41 -6.25
N ALA A 64 -5.54 18.92 -5.02
CA ALA A 64 -4.96 19.69 -3.92
C ALA A 64 -3.44 19.89 -4.08
N TYR A 65 -2.72 18.83 -4.46
CA TYR A 65 -1.24 18.82 -4.52
C TYR A 65 -0.68 18.85 -5.94
N LYS A 66 -1.54 18.80 -6.98
CA LYS A 66 -1.16 18.72 -8.41
C LYS A 66 -0.22 17.54 -8.73
N LYS A 67 -0.19 16.53 -7.84
CA LYS A 67 0.69 15.37 -7.92
C LYS A 67 -0.03 14.17 -7.35
N THR A 68 0.02 13.06 -8.07
CA THR A 68 -0.60 11.81 -7.60
C THR A 68 0.27 11.11 -6.56
N LYS A 69 1.60 11.15 -6.69
CA LYS A 69 2.51 10.41 -5.82
C LYS A 69 3.78 11.21 -5.49
N VAL A 70 4.33 10.94 -4.33
CA VAL A 70 5.62 11.43 -3.85
C VAL A 70 6.53 10.24 -3.66
N THR A 71 7.73 10.30 -4.25
CA THR A 71 8.77 9.29 -4.07
C THR A 71 9.73 9.76 -2.99
N ARG A 72 9.99 8.92 -1.98
CA ARG A 72 11.03 9.14 -0.97
C ARG A 72 12.02 7.98 -1.00
N THR A 73 13.30 8.33 -1.01
CA THR A 73 14.39 7.37 -0.85
C THR A 73 15.06 7.59 0.50
N GLU A 74 15.32 6.51 1.23
CA GLU A 74 15.96 6.52 2.54
C GLU A 74 17.02 5.42 2.60
N VAL A 75 18.20 5.71 3.15
CA VAL A 75 19.15 4.67 3.50
C VAL A 75 18.71 4.06 4.83
N ARG A 76 18.58 2.73 4.87
CA ARG A 76 18.24 1.97 6.06
C ARG A 76 19.34 0.96 6.32
N THR A 77 19.60 0.69 7.60
CA THR A 77 20.60 -0.29 8.01
C THR A 77 19.92 -1.56 8.52
N THR A 78 20.40 -2.70 8.08
CA THR A 78 20.00 -4.02 8.58
C THR A 78 21.19 -4.74 9.20
N THR A 79 20.90 -5.53 10.22
CA THR A 79 21.90 -6.37 10.90
C THR A 79 21.75 -7.80 10.41
N ILE A 80 22.84 -8.41 9.97
CA ILE A 80 22.87 -9.80 9.48
C ILE A 80 23.55 -10.66 10.54
N CYS A 81 22.81 -11.57 11.16
CA CYS A 81 23.35 -12.53 12.11
C CYS A 81 24.26 -13.53 11.39
N GLN A 82 25.54 -13.57 11.75
CA GLN A 82 26.51 -14.51 11.16
C GLN A 82 26.45 -15.91 11.78
N LYS A 83 25.61 -16.10 12.81
CA LYS A 83 25.41 -17.39 13.50
C LYS A 83 24.08 -18.06 13.15
N GLU A 84 23.30 -17.47 12.26
CA GLU A 84 22.06 -18.07 11.75
C GLU A 84 22.36 -19.34 10.93
N ASN A 85 21.40 -20.25 10.81
CA ASN A 85 21.58 -21.44 9.98
C ASN A 85 21.93 -21.06 8.53
N SER A 86 23.07 -21.58 8.04
CA SER A 86 23.67 -21.20 6.75
C SER A 86 23.02 -21.84 5.52
N PHE A 87 21.96 -22.65 5.66
CA PHE A 87 21.30 -23.40 4.57
C PHE A 87 21.10 -22.60 3.27
N TYR A 88 20.60 -21.36 3.35
CA TYR A 88 20.37 -20.54 2.15
C TYR A 88 21.68 -20.12 1.46
N VAL A 89 22.72 -19.79 2.23
CA VAL A 89 24.02 -19.38 1.69
C VAL A 89 24.75 -20.59 1.09
N ASP A 90 24.70 -21.75 1.75
CA ASP A 90 25.38 -22.96 1.30
C ASP A 90 24.78 -23.55 0.03
N THR A 91 23.44 -23.49 -0.12
CA THR A 91 22.76 -23.92 -1.36
C THR A 91 23.12 -23.01 -2.55
N VAL A 92 23.18 -21.69 -2.35
CA VAL A 92 23.65 -20.74 -3.38
C VAL A 92 25.11 -20.99 -3.73
N ARG A 93 25.98 -21.26 -2.74
CA ARG A 93 27.40 -21.56 -2.96
C ARG A 93 27.58 -22.86 -3.75
N ALA A 94 26.88 -23.92 -3.37
CA ALA A 94 26.93 -25.20 -4.08
C ALA A 94 26.46 -25.07 -5.54
N PHE A 95 25.48 -24.20 -5.83
CA PHE A 95 25.06 -23.92 -7.21
C PHE A 95 26.11 -23.14 -8.00
N ARG A 96 26.73 -22.12 -7.38
CA ARG A 96 27.82 -21.34 -7.99
C ARG A 96 29.01 -22.23 -8.35
N ASP A 97 29.44 -23.10 -7.44
CA ASP A 97 30.66 -23.89 -7.61
C ASP A 97 30.49 -25.05 -8.61
N ARG A 98 29.24 -25.41 -8.96
CA ARG A 98 28.93 -26.37 -10.03
C ARG A 98 28.92 -25.74 -11.43
N ARG A 99 28.84 -24.41 -11.55
CA ARG A 99 28.78 -23.67 -12.82
C ARG A 99 30.18 -23.32 -13.30
#